data_AF-A0A960F292-F1
#
_entry.id   AF-A0A960F292-F1
#
_cell.length_a   1.000
_cell.length_b   1.000
_cell.length_c   1.000
_cell.angle_alpha   90.00
_cell.angle_beta   90.00
_cell.angle_gamma   90.00
#
_symmetry.space_group_name_H-M   'P 1'
#
loop_
_entity.id
_entity.type
_entity.pdbx_description
1 polymer ?
#
loop_
_entity_poly.entity_id
_entity_poly.type
_entity_poly.pdbx_seq_one_letter_code
_entity_poly.pdbx_strand_id
1 'polypeptide(L)'
;AFGLITDFRGQLFEGTKRLLEIADERVPMQVEARCWCGARATHNARVVNGEIVYEGETVVVGDTGEQSAQPLFGDVVRYELLCRTHYRNGELGT
;
A
#
# COMPACT_ATOMS: atom_id res chain seq x y z
N ALA A 1 -15.93 5.40 10.88
CA ALA A 1 -14.69 5.84 10.21
C ALA A 1 -14.41 4.91 9.02
N PHE A 2 -13.72 5.39 7.98
CA PHE A 2 -13.26 4.57 6.86
C PHE A 2 -11.82 4.97 6.51
N GLY A 3 -11.03 4.05 5.97
CA GLY A 3 -9.65 4.35 5.60
C GLY A 3 -8.78 3.12 5.41
N LEU A 4 -7.53 3.35 5.06
CA LEU A 4 -6.52 2.31 4.96
C LEU A 4 -6.21 1.73 6.35
N ILE A 5 -6.04 0.41 6.39
CA ILE A 5 -5.77 -0.31 7.64
C ILE A 5 -4.27 -0.39 7.89
N THR A 6 -3.51 -0.74 6.86
CA THR A 6 -2.06 -0.88 6.93
C THR A 6 -1.37 0.01 5.92
N ASP A 7 -0.15 0.40 6.23
CA ASP A 7 0.76 1.00 5.26
C ASP A 7 1.36 -0.06 4.32
N PHE A 8 2.28 0.38 3.46
CA PHE A 8 2.95 -0.46 2.48
C PHE A 8 3.86 -1.54 3.06
N ARG A 9 4.19 -1.43 4.35
CA ARG A 9 4.99 -2.38 5.13
C ARG A 9 4.10 -3.45 5.78
N GLY A 10 2.78 -3.34 5.60
CA GLY A 10 1.79 -4.20 6.25
C GLY A 10 1.59 -3.88 7.73
N GLN A 11 2.07 -2.73 8.20
CA GLN A 11 1.90 -2.30 9.58
C GLN A 11 0.65 -1.45 9.72
N LEU A 12 -0.07 -1.58 10.84
CA LEU A 12 -1.25 -0.75 11.09
C LEU A 12 -0.85 0.73 11.13
N PHE A 13 -1.64 1.58 10.48
CA PHE A 13 -1.56 3.01 10.74
C PHE A 13 -1.93 3.27 12.20
N GLU A 14 -1.20 4.16 12.89
CA GLU A 14 -1.42 4.44 14.31
C GLU A 14 -2.87 4.85 14.60
N GLY A 15 -3.44 5.74 13.78
CA GLY A 15 -4.84 6.13 13.89
C GLY A 15 -5.80 4.95 13.67
N THR A 16 -5.56 4.14 12.65
CA THR A 16 -6.42 2.97 12.36
C THR A 16 -6.28 1.89 13.43
N LYS A 17 -5.09 1.70 14.01
CA LYS A 17 -4.86 0.79 15.13
C LYS A 17 -5.77 1.14 16.30
N ARG A 18 -5.78 2.42 16.71
CA ARG A 18 -6.66 2.87 17.79
C ARG A 18 -8.15 2.67 17.46
N LEU A 19 -8.55 2.93 16.22
CA LEU A 19 -9.93 2.73 15.78
C LEU A 19 -10.33 1.24 15.82
N LEU A 20 -9.43 0.32 15.46
CA LEU A 20 -9.70 -1.12 15.52
C LEU A 20 -9.79 -1.64 16.96
N GLU A 21 -8.98 -1.12 17.88
CA GLU A 21 -9.03 -1.51 19.30
C GLU A 21 -10.37 -1.21 19.98
N ILE A 22 -11.07 -0.18 19.52
CA ILE A 22 -12.34 0.28 20.12
C ILE A 22 -13.58 -0.07 19.29
N ALA A 23 -13.41 -0.70 18.12
CA ALA A 23 -14.52 -0.96 17.23
C ALA A 23 -15.30 -2.20 17.66
N ASP A 24 -16.62 -2.07 17.79
CA ASP A 24 -17.53 -3.21 17.91
C ASP A 24 -17.62 -4.02 16.60
N GLU A 25 -17.55 -3.32 15.45
CA GLU A 25 -17.63 -3.92 14.13
C GLU A 25 -16.59 -3.34 13.16
N ARG A 26 -16.03 -4.23 12.33
CA ARG A 26 -15.19 -3.87 11.19
C ARG A 26 -15.75 -4.50 9.92
N VAL A 27 -16.16 -3.65 8.98
CA VAL A 27 -16.67 -4.08 7.67
C VAL A 27 -15.61 -3.83 6.59
N PRO A 28 -15.17 -4.84 5.82
CA PRO A 28 -14.33 -4.63 4.65
C PRO A 28 -15.10 -3.90 3.54
N MET A 29 -14.41 -3.13 2.71
CA MET A 29 -15.05 -2.44 1.58
C MET A 29 -15.77 -3.44 0.65
N GLN A 30 -16.94 -3.05 0.16
CA GLN A 30 -17.79 -3.88 -0.72
C GLN A 30 -17.15 -4.15 -2.09
N VAL A 31 -16.25 -3.27 -2.54
CA VAL A 31 -15.45 -3.48 -3.76
C VAL A 31 -14.17 -4.20 -3.38
N GLU A 32 -14.12 -5.50 -3.69
CA GLU A 32 -12.92 -6.30 -3.47
C GLU A 32 -11.91 -6.08 -4.59
N ALA A 33 -10.86 -5.31 -4.29
CA ALA A 33 -9.69 -5.29 -5.14
C ALA A 33 -9.11 -6.71 -5.29
N ARG A 34 -8.61 -7.02 -6.47
CA ARG A 34 -8.04 -8.33 -6.82
C ARG A 34 -6.56 -8.18 -7.08
N CYS A 35 -5.80 -9.14 -6.57
CA CYS A 35 -4.43 -9.37 -7.01
C CYS A 35 -4.46 -9.93 -8.44
N TRP A 36 -3.34 -9.83 -9.16
CA TRP A 36 -3.20 -10.39 -10.50
C TRP A 36 -3.51 -11.90 -10.58
N CYS A 37 -3.38 -12.65 -9.48
CA CYS A 37 -3.77 -14.06 -9.41
C CYS A 37 -5.27 -14.31 -9.19
N GLY A 38 -6.10 -13.27 -9.12
CA GLY A 38 -7.53 -13.36 -8.86
C GLY A 38 -7.90 -13.52 -7.38
N ALA A 39 -6.93 -13.77 -6.48
CA ALA A 39 -7.17 -13.72 -5.04
C ALA A 39 -7.49 -12.29 -4.58
N ARG A 40 -8.24 -12.17 -3.48
CA ARG A 40 -8.53 -10.86 -2.88
C ARG A 40 -7.23 -10.15 -2.48
N ALA A 41 -7.07 -8.92 -2.95
CA ALA A 41 -5.97 -8.06 -2.54
C ALA A 41 -6.23 -7.54 -1.13
N THR A 42 -5.19 -7.62 -0.30
CA THR A 42 -5.23 -7.18 1.11
C THR A 42 -4.08 -6.26 1.49
N HIS A 43 -3.09 -6.13 0.61
CA HIS A 43 -1.90 -5.33 0.82
C HIS A 43 -1.78 -4.30 -0.31
N ASN A 44 -1.38 -3.10 0.05
CA ASN A 44 -1.01 -2.04 -0.88
C ASN A 44 0.52 -1.98 -0.89
N ALA A 45 1.16 -2.66 -1.84
CA ALA A 45 2.60 -2.76 -1.94
C ALA A 45 3.20 -1.49 -2.54
N ARG A 46 4.24 -0.92 -1.94
CA ARG A 46 5.04 0.13 -2.57
C ARG A 46 6.07 -0.54 -3.47
N VAL A 47 6.12 -0.14 -4.73
CA VAL A 47 7.06 -0.63 -5.72
C VAL A 47 7.99 0.51 -6.09
N VAL A 48 9.29 0.32 -5.89
CA VAL A 48 10.34 1.27 -6.24
C VAL A 48 11.24 0.59 -7.26
N ASN A 49 11.37 1.18 -8.44
CA ASN A 49 12.21 0.64 -9.52
C ASN A 49 11.88 -0.83 -9.90
N GLY A 50 10.60 -1.20 -9.80
CA GLY A 50 10.16 -2.56 -10.13
C GLY A 50 10.30 -3.58 -9.01
N GLU A 51 10.75 -3.19 -7.82
CA GLU A 51 10.86 -4.08 -6.66
C GLU A 51 9.94 -3.63 -5.52
N ILE A 52 9.37 -4.59 -4.78
CA ILE A 52 8.58 -4.29 -3.59
C ILE A 52 9.51 -3.86 -2.46
N VAL A 53 9.21 -2.70 -1.87
CA VAL A 53 9.95 -2.17 -0.72
C VAL A 53 9.12 -2.32 0.55
N TYR A 54 9.75 -2.74 1.64
CA TYR A 54 9.13 -2.96 2.96
C TYR A 54 9.62 -1.99 4.03
N GLU A 55 10.47 -1.04 3.66
CA GLU A 55 11.10 -0.08 4.56
C GLU A 55 10.97 1.37 4.04
N GLY A 56 11.33 2.33 4.88
CA GLY A 56 11.25 3.75 4.58
C GLY A 56 10.03 4.44 5.20
N GLU A 57 9.95 5.75 4.97
CA GLU A 57 8.90 6.59 5.55
C GLU A 57 7.55 6.36 4.85
N THR A 58 6.49 6.31 5.65
CA THR A 58 5.11 6.10 5.20
C THR A 58 4.50 7.39 4.65
N VAL A 59 4.88 8.54 5.21
CA VAL A 59 4.46 9.87 4.75
C VAL A 59 5.70 10.63 4.35
N VAL A 60 5.80 10.94 3.07
CA VAL A 60 6.78 11.91 2.55
C VAL A 60 5.98 13.15 2.20
N VAL A 61 6.32 14.29 2.80
CA VAL A 61 5.72 15.57 2.42
C VAL A 61 6.30 15.93 1.05
N GLY A 62 5.56 15.63 -0.02
CA GLY A 62 5.87 16.13 -1.34
C GLY A 62 5.56 17.62 -1.39
N ASP A 63 6.53 18.44 -1.78
CA ASP A 63 6.30 19.86 -2.05
C ASP A 63 5.22 19.97 -3.13
N THR A 64 4.10 20.62 -2.82
CA THR A 64 2.93 20.74 -3.72
C THR A 64 3.19 21.65 -4.92
N GLY A 65 4.45 22.06 -5.15
CA GLY A 65 4.88 22.86 -6.29
C GLY A 65 4.92 22.04 -7.57
N GLU A 66 4.36 22.60 -8.64
CA GLU A 66 4.37 22.06 -10.00
C GLU A 66 5.79 21.72 -10.45
N GLN A 67 6.19 20.44 -10.31
CA GLN A 67 7.20 19.73 -11.09
C GLN A 67 7.37 18.30 -10.54
N SER A 68 6.41 17.42 -10.80
CA SER A 68 6.77 16.00 -10.97
C SER A 68 7.40 15.87 -12.36
N ALA A 69 8.53 16.54 -12.57
CA ALA A 69 9.41 16.23 -13.67
C ALA A 69 9.72 14.74 -13.55
N GLN A 70 9.37 13.98 -14.58
CA GLN A 70 9.77 12.59 -14.70
C GLN A 70 11.27 12.52 -14.38
N PRO A 71 11.73 11.63 -13.48
CA PRO A 71 13.14 11.59 -13.18
C PRO A 71 13.87 11.11 -14.44
N LEU A 72 14.65 11.99 -15.07
CA LEU A 72 15.70 11.58 -16.01
C LEU A 72 16.74 10.70 -15.30
N PHE A 73 16.88 10.88 -13.98
CA PHE A 73 17.62 10.05 -13.04
C PHE A 73 16.89 10.09 -11.67
N GLY A 74 16.14 9.06 -11.32
CA GLY A 74 15.47 8.96 -10.02
C GLY A 74 14.47 7.81 -9.94
N ASP A 75 14.11 7.46 -8.73
CA ASP A 75 13.35 6.24 -8.46
C ASP A 75 11.89 6.37 -8.91
N VAL A 76 11.39 5.38 -9.65
CA VAL A 76 9.98 5.28 -10.04
C VAL A 76 9.21 4.61 -8.90
N VAL A 77 8.39 5.38 -8.20
CA VAL A 77 7.54 4.90 -7.10
C VAL A 77 6.10 4.72 -7.59
N ARG A 78 5.55 3.52 -7.40
CA ARG A 78 4.13 3.23 -7.64
C ARG A 78 3.59 2.32 -6.55
N TYR A 79 2.27 2.18 -6.49
CA TYR A 79 1.61 1.27 -5.57
C TYR A 79 0.81 0.19 -6.31
N GLU A 80 0.90 -1.05 -5.85
CA GLU A 80 0.16 -2.19 -6.38
C GLU A 80 -0.69 -2.88 -5.31
N LEU A 81 -1.80 -3.50 -5.73
CA LEU A 81 -2.69 -4.24 -4.85
C LEU A 81 -2.41 -5.74 -4.93
N LEU A 82 -1.91 -6.33 -3.85
CA LEU A 82 -1.47 -7.72 -3.80
C LEU A 82 -2.24 -8.55 -2.77
N CYS A 83 -2.35 -9.86 -3.03
CA CYS A 83 -2.78 -10.82 -2.03
C CYS A 83 -1.64 -11.02 -1.01
N ARG A 84 -1.96 -11.60 0.16
CA ARG A 84 -0.96 -11.80 1.22
C ARG A 84 0.22 -12.65 0.76
N THR A 85 -0.02 -13.68 -0.06
CA THR A 85 1.04 -14.58 -0.53
C THR A 85 2.03 -13.84 -1.42
N HIS A 86 1.56 -13.17 -2.47
CA HIS A 86 2.42 -12.46 -3.42
C HIS A 86 3.10 -11.24 -2.79
N TYR A 87 2.42 -10.54 -1.87
CA TYR A 87 3.06 -9.50 -1.06
C TYR A 87 4.22 -10.05 -0.22
N ARG A 88 4.07 -11.22 0.41
CA ARG A 88 5.15 -11.78 1.24
C ARG A 88 6.32 -12.34 0.44
N ASN A 89 6.05 -12.81 -0.78
CA ASN A 89 7.06 -13.40 -1.64
C ASN A 89 7.80 -12.37 -2.51
N GLY A 90 7.35 -11.11 -2.55
CA GLY A 90 7.92 -10.11 -3.44
C GLY A 90 7.49 -10.26 -4.91
N GLU A 91 6.38 -10.97 -5.17
CA GLU A 91 5.97 -11.36 -6.52
C GLU A 91 5.02 -10.31 -7.12
N LEU A 92 5.55 -9.51 -8.05
CA LEU A 92 4.75 -8.63 -8.89
C LEU A 92 4.15 -9.41 -10.05
N GLY A 93 2.92 -9.05 -10.44
CA GLY A 93 2.28 -9.64 -11.61
C GLY A 93 3.03 -9.24 -12.86
N THR A 94 3.34 -10.22 -13.71
CA THR A 94 3.91 -9.99 -15.06
C THR A 94 2.96 -9.20 -15.94
#